data_AF-A0A1V3JUL7-F1
#
_entry.id   AF-A0A1V3JUL7-F1
#
_cell.length_a   1.000
_cell.length_b   1.000
_cell.length_c   1.000
_cell.angle_alpha   90.00
_cell.angle_beta   90.00
_cell.angle_gamma   90.00
#
_symmetry.space_group_name_H-M   'P 1'
#
loop_
_entity.id
_entity.type
_entity.pdbx_description
1 polymer ?
#
loop_
_entity_poly.entity_id
_entity_poly.type
_entity_poly.pdbx_seq_one_letter_code
_entity_poly.pdbx_strand_id
1 'polypeptide(L)'
;MKSKSHKGNGFNELRFEDEKGQEEVFLHAEKDLNHIVKQDETTQVGNNRTEQVSRNETVHIGHNRMETVGQDEDLTINRDQTQNIGRNRITKVEKDDILNVNNNRYVNVHGDTIIHVGNELNIEVAQNGSWQAGELFEQICEEFDLEGYETVEISGPGGSIVINREGIELIGNVYIEGELVMDTGSPDMVSALQLAVNEEICMDCLKLKS
;
A
#
# COMPACT_ATOMS: atom_id res chain seq x y z
N MET A 1 52.06 -28.18 0.18
CA MET A 1 52.94 -27.78 -0.95
C MET A 1 52.71 -26.32 -1.25
N LYS A 2 53.78 -25.51 -1.32
CA LYS A 2 53.73 -24.10 -1.67
C LYS A 2 54.63 -23.86 -2.89
N SER A 3 54.11 -23.27 -3.95
CA SER A 3 54.90 -22.93 -5.14
C SER A 3 55.46 -21.51 -5.04
N LYS A 4 56.46 -21.18 -5.87
CA LYS A 4 56.81 -19.79 -6.16
C LYS A 4 56.32 -19.48 -7.57
N SER A 5 55.66 -18.36 -7.76
CA SER A 5 55.14 -17.99 -9.08
C SER A 5 56.27 -17.80 -10.08
N HIS A 6 56.11 -18.40 -11.26
CA HIS A 6 57.13 -18.35 -12.30
C HIS A 6 57.25 -16.92 -12.82
N LYS A 7 58.40 -16.27 -12.60
CA LYS A 7 58.68 -14.87 -12.98
C LYS A 7 57.76 -13.85 -12.29
N GLY A 8 57.35 -14.11 -11.04
CA GLY A 8 56.54 -13.20 -10.22
C GLY A 8 56.77 -13.39 -8.72
N ASN A 9 56.12 -12.56 -7.90
CA ASN A 9 56.30 -12.53 -6.44
C ASN A 9 55.20 -13.27 -5.64
N GLY A 10 54.23 -13.93 -6.31
CA GLY A 10 53.17 -14.67 -5.64
C GLY A 10 53.43 -16.17 -5.46
N PHE A 11 52.39 -16.90 -5.05
CA PHE A 11 52.41 -18.33 -4.82
C PHE A 11 51.02 -18.96 -4.94
N ASN A 12 50.97 -20.26 -5.19
CA ASN A 12 49.78 -21.08 -4.92
C ASN A 12 50.11 -22.03 -3.77
N GLU A 13 49.14 -22.35 -2.92
CA GLU A 13 49.37 -23.17 -1.72
C GLU A 13 48.21 -24.13 -1.49
N LEU A 14 48.57 -25.38 -1.23
CA LEU A 14 47.68 -26.38 -0.63
C LEU A 14 48.40 -26.89 0.62
N ARG A 15 47.83 -26.62 1.80
CA ARG A 15 48.40 -27.00 3.10
C ARG A 15 47.41 -27.86 3.88
N PHE A 16 47.95 -28.86 4.57
CA PHE A 16 47.25 -29.71 5.52
C PHE A 16 47.98 -29.60 6.85
N GLU A 17 47.24 -29.27 7.91
CA GLU A 17 47.66 -29.32 9.31
C GLU A 17 46.80 -30.37 10.02
N ASP A 18 47.43 -31.25 10.79
CA ASP A 18 46.80 -32.39 11.49
C ASP A 18 47.21 -32.45 12.97
N GLU A 19 47.78 -31.36 13.48
CA GLU A 19 47.97 -31.17 14.92
C GLU A 19 46.60 -31.04 15.62
N LYS A 20 46.41 -31.84 16.67
CA LYS A 20 45.15 -31.92 17.42
C LYS A 20 44.66 -30.54 17.88
N GLY A 21 43.48 -30.14 17.42
CA GLY A 21 42.83 -28.87 17.74
C GLY A 21 43.27 -27.68 16.91
N GLN A 22 44.16 -27.88 15.93
CA GLN A 22 44.64 -26.88 14.97
C GLN A 22 44.51 -27.39 13.52
N GLU A 23 43.72 -28.44 13.30
CA GLU A 23 43.58 -29.09 12.01
C GLU A 23 43.06 -28.10 10.95
N GLU A 24 43.75 -28.01 9.81
CA GLU A 24 43.42 -27.05 8.75
C GLU A 24 43.69 -27.65 7.38
N VAL A 25 42.80 -27.37 6.44
CA VAL A 25 43.10 -27.45 5.00
C VAL A 25 43.03 -26.05 4.41
N PHE A 26 44.16 -25.53 3.95
CA PHE A 26 44.25 -24.23 3.31
C PHE A 26 44.50 -24.38 1.81
N LEU A 27 43.67 -23.74 0.99
CA LEU A 27 43.80 -23.69 -0.47
C LEU A 27 43.86 -22.23 -0.92
N HIS A 28 44.91 -21.88 -1.64
CA HIS A 28 45.10 -20.55 -2.23
C HIS A 28 45.49 -20.64 -3.70
N ALA A 29 44.72 -19.94 -4.54
CA ALA A 29 45.03 -19.71 -5.95
C ALA A 29 45.31 -18.22 -6.18
N GLU A 30 46.44 -17.89 -6.79
CA GLU A 30 46.85 -16.48 -7.03
C GLU A 30 46.02 -15.80 -8.13
N LYS A 31 45.50 -16.59 -9.08
CA LYS A 31 44.82 -16.07 -10.27
C LYS A 31 43.45 -16.71 -10.47
N ASP A 32 43.44 -17.98 -10.88
CA ASP A 32 42.22 -18.70 -11.23
C ASP A 32 42.14 -19.99 -10.41
N LEU A 33 41.00 -20.22 -9.74
CA LEU A 33 40.65 -21.52 -9.16
C LEU A 33 39.47 -22.09 -9.95
N ASN A 34 39.70 -23.23 -10.59
CA ASN A 34 38.63 -23.99 -11.24
C ASN A 34 38.28 -25.21 -10.38
N HIS A 35 37.07 -25.25 -9.84
CA HIS A 35 36.53 -26.43 -9.17
C HIS A 35 35.54 -27.12 -10.12
N ILE A 36 35.94 -28.26 -10.68
CA ILE A 36 35.15 -28.99 -11.68
C ILE A 36 34.90 -30.40 -11.16
N VAL A 37 33.64 -30.72 -10.89
CA VAL A 37 33.19 -32.05 -10.47
C VAL A 37 32.31 -32.63 -11.58
N LYS A 38 32.62 -33.84 -12.06
CA LYS A 38 31.94 -34.44 -13.23
C LYS A 38 30.67 -35.21 -12.91
N GLN A 39 30.47 -35.55 -11.64
CA GLN A 39 29.34 -36.33 -11.16
C GLN A 39 28.67 -35.55 -10.03
N ASP A 40 28.99 -35.89 -8.78
CA ASP A 40 28.32 -35.34 -7.61
C ASP A 40 29.32 -34.59 -6.72
N GLU A 41 28.93 -33.39 -6.29
CA GLU A 41 29.59 -32.64 -5.23
C GLU A 41 28.65 -32.58 -4.03
N THR A 42 29.17 -32.83 -2.83
CA THR A 42 28.45 -32.62 -1.58
C THR A 42 29.33 -31.80 -0.66
N THR A 43 28.79 -30.69 -0.15
CA THR A 43 29.48 -29.80 0.77
C THR A 43 28.70 -29.76 2.09
N GLN A 44 29.39 -30.04 3.18
CA GLN A 44 28.85 -29.97 4.53
C GLN A 44 29.77 -29.11 5.39
N VAL A 45 29.19 -28.12 6.07
CA VAL A 45 29.89 -27.26 7.03
C VAL A 45 29.23 -27.47 8.39
N GLY A 46 29.99 -27.96 9.37
CA GLY A 46 29.44 -28.32 10.69
C GLY A 46 29.09 -27.12 11.58
N ASN A 47 29.69 -25.96 11.30
CA ASN A 47 29.47 -24.71 12.04
C ASN A 47 29.11 -23.59 11.05
N ASN A 48 30.01 -22.65 10.80
CA ASN A 48 29.74 -21.43 10.05
C ASN A 48 30.37 -21.44 8.65
N ARG A 49 29.65 -20.90 7.66
CA ARG A 49 30.17 -20.59 6.31
C ARG A 49 30.06 -19.09 6.07
N THR A 50 31.13 -18.49 5.56
CA THR A 50 31.13 -17.11 5.07
C THR A 50 31.63 -17.11 3.62
N GLU A 51 30.93 -16.38 2.76
CA GLU A 51 31.29 -16.20 1.35
C GLU A 51 31.36 -14.71 1.04
N GLN A 52 32.41 -14.30 0.32
CA GLN A 52 32.59 -12.92 -0.09
C GLN A 52 33.02 -12.87 -1.55
N VAL A 53 32.20 -12.21 -2.37
CA VAL A 53 32.48 -11.97 -3.80
C VAL A 53 32.57 -10.47 -4.04
N SER A 54 33.77 -9.95 -4.31
CA SER A 54 33.99 -8.50 -4.41
C SER A 54 33.48 -7.85 -5.72
N ARG A 55 33.10 -8.66 -6.71
CA ARG A 55 32.60 -8.19 -8.01
C ARG A 55 31.24 -8.82 -8.30
N ASN A 56 31.20 -9.84 -9.14
CA ASN A 56 29.97 -10.41 -9.66
C ASN A 56 29.90 -11.91 -9.32
N GLU A 57 28.71 -12.37 -8.98
CA GLU A 57 28.36 -13.77 -8.85
C GLU A 57 27.28 -14.11 -9.89
N THR A 58 27.41 -15.27 -10.52
CA THR A 58 26.39 -15.83 -11.41
C THR A 58 26.15 -17.27 -11.01
N VAL A 59 24.91 -17.58 -10.65
CA VAL A 59 24.48 -18.95 -10.32
C VAL A 59 23.54 -19.45 -11.40
N HIS A 60 23.84 -20.61 -11.98
CA HIS A 60 22.99 -21.28 -12.94
C HIS A 60 22.58 -22.66 -12.41
N ILE A 61 21.28 -22.87 -12.23
CA ILE A 61 20.70 -24.16 -11.84
C ILE A 61 19.91 -24.70 -13.02
N GLY A 62 20.33 -25.84 -13.59
CA GLY A 62 19.69 -26.41 -14.78
C GLY A 62 18.33 -27.07 -14.53
N HIS A 63 18.05 -27.45 -13.29
CA HIS A 63 16.81 -28.09 -12.87
C HIS A 63 16.19 -27.35 -11.67
N ASN A 64 16.25 -27.93 -10.47
CA ASN A 64 15.55 -27.43 -9.29
C ASN A 64 16.53 -26.86 -8.26
N ARG A 65 16.15 -25.76 -7.61
CA ARG A 65 16.76 -25.26 -6.36
C ARG A 65 15.73 -25.44 -5.25
N MET A 66 16.17 -26.01 -4.13
CA MET A 66 15.42 -26.07 -2.88
C MET A 66 16.29 -25.43 -1.80
N GLU A 67 15.68 -24.57 -1.00
CA GLU A 67 16.35 -23.83 0.06
C GLU A 67 15.48 -23.91 1.31
N THR A 68 16.11 -24.09 2.46
CA THR A 68 15.44 -24.14 3.75
C THR A 68 16.32 -23.44 4.75
N VAL A 69 15.80 -22.35 5.30
CA VAL A 69 16.43 -21.59 6.38
C VAL A 69 15.68 -21.94 7.66
N GLY A 70 16.40 -22.43 8.68
CA GLY A 70 15.78 -22.94 9.90
C GLY A 70 15.36 -21.85 10.90
N GLN A 71 15.86 -20.63 10.73
CA GLN A 71 15.58 -19.46 11.55
C GLN A 71 15.30 -18.27 10.61
N ASP A 72 16.15 -17.25 10.61
CA ASP A 72 15.93 -15.99 9.90
C ASP A 72 16.72 -15.89 8.58
N GLU A 73 16.13 -15.21 7.58
CA GLU A 73 16.78 -14.83 6.32
C GLU A 73 16.69 -13.30 6.14
N ASP A 74 17.85 -12.64 6.03
CA ASP A 74 17.94 -11.22 5.75
C ASP A 74 18.52 -10.99 4.34
N LEU A 75 17.76 -10.31 3.48
CA LEU A 75 18.17 -9.98 2.12
C LEU A 75 18.19 -8.47 1.91
N THR A 76 19.38 -7.91 1.68
CA THR A 76 19.55 -6.50 1.30
C THR A 76 19.98 -6.39 -0.16
N ILE A 77 19.20 -5.66 -0.95
CA ILE A 77 19.51 -5.31 -2.33
C ILE A 77 19.57 -3.79 -2.44
N ASN A 78 20.77 -3.25 -2.61
CA ASN A 78 20.99 -1.79 -2.62
C ASN A 78 20.52 -1.09 -3.90
N ARG A 79 20.26 -1.85 -4.97
CA ARG A 79 19.82 -1.34 -6.27
C ARG A 79 18.53 -2.06 -6.67
N ASP A 80 18.50 -2.63 -7.87
CA ASP A 80 17.28 -3.18 -8.44
C ASP A 80 17.17 -4.69 -8.19
N GLN A 81 15.94 -5.17 -7.96
CA GLN A 81 15.59 -6.58 -7.96
C GLN A 81 14.55 -6.85 -9.06
N THR A 82 14.86 -7.78 -9.97
CA THR A 82 13.94 -8.24 -11.02
C THR A 82 13.69 -9.72 -10.87
N GLN A 83 12.42 -10.12 -10.80
CA GLN A 83 12.02 -11.53 -10.74
C GLN A 83 11.06 -11.85 -11.89
N ASN A 84 11.43 -12.85 -12.69
CA ASN A 84 10.58 -13.36 -13.77
C ASN A 84 10.17 -14.80 -13.44
N ILE A 85 8.90 -14.99 -13.08
CA ILE A 85 8.34 -16.31 -12.78
C ILE A 85 7.50 -16.75 -13.98
N GLY A 86 7.94 -17.80 -14.69
CA GLY A 86 7.29 -18.25 -15.92
C GLY A 86 5.98 -19.03 -15.73
N ARG A 87 5.66 -19.40 -14.49
CA ARG A 87 4.42 -20.09 -14.11
C ARG A 87 3.82 -19.43 -12.86
N ASN A 88 3.69 -20.18 -11.76
CA ASN A 88 3.00 -19.72 -10.56
C ASN A 88 3.99 -19.23 -9.50
N ARG A 89 3.62 -18.16 -8.80
CA ARG A 89 4.21 -17.77 -7.51
C ARG A 89 3.17 -18.04 -6.43
N ILE A 90 3.55 -18.79 -5.39
CA ILE A 90 2.71 -19.06 -4.22
C ILE A 90 3.49 -18.58 -3.00
N THR A 91 2.89 -17.69 -2.21
CA THR A 91 3.46 -17.16 -0.98
C THR A 91 2.50 -17.46 0.16
N LYS A 92 2.99 -18.03 1.25
CA LYS A 92 2.23 -18.20 2.50
C LYS A 92 2.97 -17.46 3.60
N VAL A 93 2.29 -16.52 4.24
CA VAL A 93 2.79 -15.79 5.41
C VAL A 93 1.85 -16.12 6.57
N GLU A 94 2.39 -16.69 7.65
CA GLU A 94 1.58 -17.16 8.80
C GLU A 94 1.19 -16.02 9.75
N LYS A 95 1.95 -14.93 9.73
CA LYS A 95 1.74 -13.73 10.57
C LYS A 95 1.55 -12.51 9.66
N ASP A 96 2.44 -11.54 9.75
CA ASP A 96 2.29 -10.24 9.12
C ASP A 96 3.06 -10.16 7.79
N ASP A 97 2.42 -9.60 6.77
CA ASP A 97 3.07 -9.18 5.52
C ASP A 97 3.03 -7.65 5.44
N ILE A 98 4.17 -7.01 5.72
CA ILE A 98 4.30 -5.55 5.75
C ILE A 98 5.05 -5.11 4.51
N LEU A 99 4.39 -4.31 3.67
CA LEU A 99 4.98 -3.75 2.46
C LEU A 99 4.99 -2.22 2.48
N ASN A 100 6.19 -1.65 2.49
CA ASN A 100 6.40 -0.22 2.32
C ASN A 100 6.91 0.09 0.91
N VAL A 101 6.14 0.84 0.13
CA VAL A 101 6.53 1.30 -1.21
C VAL A 101 6.61 2.83 -1.20
N ASN A 102 7.82 3.38 -1.20
CA ASN A 102 8.03 4.83 -1.02
C ASN A 102 7.69 5.68 -2.26
N ASN A 103 7.52 5.05 -3.41
CA ASN A 103 7.16 5.73 -4.65
C ASN A 103 5.85 5.14 -5.20
N ASN A 104 5.89 4.36 -6.28
CA ASN A 104 4.69 3.86 -6.93
C ASN A 104 4.57 2.35 -6.81
N ARG A 105 3.36 1.87 -6.50
CA ARG A 105 2.94 0.48 -6.66
C ARG A 105 2.03 0.39 -7.89
N TYR A 106 2.43 -0.42 -8.88
CA TYR A 106 1.62 -0.73 -10.04
C TYR A 106 1.30 -2.22 -10.06
N VAL A 107 0.01 -2.54 -10.17
CA VAL A 107 -0.50 -3.92 -10.20
C VAL A 107 -1.40 -4.05 -11.43
N ASN A 108 -1.02 -4.91 -12.37
CA ASN A 108 -1.82 -5.25 -13.54
C ASN A 108 -2.14 -6.74 -13.50
N VAL A 109 -3.43 -7.07 -13.41
CA VAL A 109 -3.94 -8.44 -13.36
C VAL A 109 -4.92 -8.60 -14.51
N HIS A 110 -4.67 -9.56 -15.40
CA HIS A 110 -5.55 -9.84 -16.53
C HIS A 110 -6.74 -10.74 -16.18
N GLY A 111 -6.54 -11.61 -15.19
CA GLY A 111 -7.62 -12.41 -14.61
C GLY A 111 -8.20 -11.72 -13.38
N ASP A 112 -8.65 -12.52 -12.42
CA ASP A 112 -9.34 -11.99 -11.25
C ASP A 112 -8.38 -11.56 -10.13
N THR A 113 -8.79 -10.54 -9.38
CA THR A 113 -8.24 -10.23 -8.07
C THR A 113 -9.32 -10.51 -7.04
N ILE A 114 -9.08 -11.46 -6.13
CA ILE A 114 -9.98 -11.77 -5.01
C ILE A 114 -9.28 -11.36 -3.73
N ILE A 115 -9.91 -10.47 -2.97
CA ILE A 115 -9.44 -10.01 -1.67
C ILE A 115 -10.46 -10.47 -0.63
N HIS A 116 -10.04 -11.36 0.27
CA HIS A 116 -10.83 -11.75 1.43
C HIS A 116 -10.14 -11.20 2.68
N VAL A 117 -10.87 -10.39 3.43
CA VAL A 117 -10.40 -9.80 4.68
C VAL A 117 -11.28 -10.33 5.81
N GLY A 118 -10.66 -10.98 6.80
CA GLY A 118 -11.40 -11.63 7.89
C GLY A 118 -11.95 -10.66 8.93
N ASN A 119 -11.32 -9.49 9.09
CA ASN A 119 -11.71 -8.47 10.04
C ASN A 119 -12.03 -7.16 9.30
N GLU A 120 -11.07 -6.23 9.22
CA GLU A 120 -11.28 -4.87 8.74
C GLU A 120 -10.39 -4.54 7.53
N LEU A 121 -10.97 -3.86 6.53
CA LEU A 121 -10.24 -3.31 5.40
C LEU A 121 -10.31 -1.78 5.46
N ASN A 122 -9.17 -1.13 5.67
CA ASN A 122 -9.03 0.32 5.64
C ASN A 122 -8.27 0.75 4.39
N ILE A 123 -8.82 1.71 3.66
CA ILE A 123 -8.20 2.31 2.48
C ILE A 123 -8.22 3.83 2.67
N GLU A 124 -7.04 4.41 2.92
CA GLU A 124 -6.87 5.85 3.03
C GLU A 124 -6.19 6.39 1.77
N VAL A 125 -6.78 7.42 1.15
CA VAL A 125 -6.27 8.06 -0.06
C VAL A 125 -6.21 9.57 0.16
N ALA A 126 -5.01 10.13 0.14
CA ALA A 126 -4.79 11.55 0.45
C ALA A 126 -5.26 12.52 -0.64
N GLN A 127 -5.34 12.06 -1.89
CA GLN A 127 -5.77 12.86 -3.03
C GLN A 127 -7.01 12.23 -3.67
N ASN A 128 -6.88 11.60 -4.83
CA ASN A 128 -8.02 11.10 -5.59
C ASN A 128 -8.10 9.58 -5.51
N GLY A 129 -9.26 9.07 -5.11
CA GLY A 129 -9.66 7.67 -5.28
C GLY A 129 -10.66 7.56 -6.44
N SER A 130 -10.55 6.49 -7.23
CA SER A 130 -11.48 6.24 -8.34
C SER A 130 -11.73 4.74 -8.49
N TRP A 131 -12.99 4.36 -8.65
CA TRP A 131 -13.40 2.99 -8.93
C TRP A 131 -14.19 2.97 -10.23
N GLN A 132 -13.78 2.12 -11.16
CA GLN A 132 -14.44 1.95 -12.44
C GLN A 132 -14.73 0.47 -12.65
N ALA A 133 -16.01 0.14 -12.82
CA ALA A 133 -16.46 -1.18 -13.22
C ALA A 133 -17.09 -1.11 -14.62
N GLY A 134 -16.83 -2.11 -15.47
CA GLY A 134 -17.40 -2.18 -16.81
C GLY A 134 -18.86 -2.65 -16.85
N GLU A 135 -19.26 -3.45 -15.87
CA GLU A 135 -20.61 -4.05 -15.82
C GLU A 135 -21.33 -3.74 -14.52
N LEU A 136 -20.81 -4.21 -13.37
CA LEU A 136 -21.44 -4.05 -12.06
C LEU A 136 -20.43 -3.50 -11.05
N PHE A 137 -20.86 -2.47 -10.32
CA PHE A 137 -20.24 -2.06 -9.06
C PHE A 137 -21.28 -2.28 -7.95
N GLU A 138 -20.96 -3.17 -7.02
CA GLU A 138 -21.88 -3.60 -5.96
C GLU A 138 -21.23 -3.42 -4.59
N GLN A 139 -21.98 -2.83 -3.66
CA GLN A 139 -21.62 -2.70 -2.25
C GLN A 139 -22.77 -3.24 -1.42
N ILE A 140 -22.50 -4.23 -0.58
CA ILE A 140 -23.49 -4.89 0.27
C ILE A 140 -22.96 -4.85 1.70
N CYS A 141 -23.68 -4.16 2.59
CA CYS A 141 -23.35 -4.01 3.99
C CYS A 141 -24.62 -3.79 4.81
N GLU A 142 -24.50 -3.88 6.14
CA GLU A 142 -25.59 -3.53 7.07
C GLU A 142 -25.81 -2.02 7.12
N GLU A 143 -24.72 -1.25 7.16
CA GLU A 143 -24.72 0.22 7.15
C GLU A 143 -23.85 0.72 6.00
N PHE A 144 -24.43 1.55 5.13
CA PHE A 144 -23.73 2.20 4.02
C PHE A 144 -23.71 3.71 4.25
N ASP A 145 -22.55 4.22 4.68
CA ASP A 145 -22.33 5.64 4.92
C ASP A 145 -21.53 6.26 3.78
N LEU A 146 -21.97 7.43 3.31
CA LEU A 146 -21.31 8.17 2.24
C LEU A 146 -21.33 9.66 2.56
N GLU A 147 -20.15 10.18 2.91
CA GLU A 147 -19.96 11.58 3.26
C GLU A 147 -19.09 12.30 2.22
N GLY A 148 -19.54 13.48 1.80
CA GLY A 148 -18.78 14.39 0.95
C GLY A 148 -18.79 15.80 1.53
N TYR A 149 -17.61 16.41 1.66
CA TYR A 149 -17.44 17.73 2.28
C TYR A 149 -17.97 18.91 1.46
N GLU A 150 -17.99 18.75 0.13
CA GLU A 150 -18.48 19.77 -0.80
C GLU A 150 -19.73 19.30 -1.53
N THR A 151 -19.66 18.11 -2.13
CA THR A 151 -20.76 17.51 -2.90
C THR A 151 -20.74 15.98 -2.79
N VAL A 152 -21.92 15.38 -2.72
CA VAL A 152 -22.17 13.97 -3.05
C VAL A 152 -23.14 13.94 -4.23
N GLU A 153 -22.77 13.28 -5.33
CA GLU A 153 -23.59 13.18 -6.53
C GLU A 153 -23.80 11.71 -6.92
N ILE A 154 -25.05 11.33 -7.16
CA ILE A 154 -25.44 10.05 -7.74
C ILE A 154 -26.15 10.35 -9.05
N SER A 155 -25.59 9.90 -10.17
CA SER A 155 -26.09 10.28 -11.50
C SER A 155 -26.23 9.08 -12.43
N GLY A 156 -27.15 9.20 -13.37
CA GLY A 156 -27.40 8.23 -14.43
C GLY A 156 -28.15 8.86 -15.61
N PRO A 157 -28.46 8.09 -16.67
CA PRO A 157 -29.09 8.63 -17.88
C PRO A 157 -30.46 9.31 -17.66
N GLY A 158 -31.15 8.96 -16.57
CA GLY A 158 -32.47 9.50 -16.24
C GLY A 158 -32.45 10.76 -15.38
N GLY A 159 -31.30 11.17 -14.86
CA GLY A 159 -31.22 12.26 -13.89
C GLY A 159 -30.09 12.11 -12.86
N SER A 160 -30.12 12.97 -11.85
CA SER A 160 -29.16 12.94 -10.74
C SER A 160 -29.78 13.33 -9.40
N ILE A 161 -29.13 12.89 -8.33
CA ILE A 161 -29.34 13.34 -6.96
C ILE A 161 -28.05 14.04 -6.56
N VAL A 162 -28.15 15.31 -6.15
CA VAL A 162 -27.01 16.12 -5.73
C VAL A 162 -27.25 16.57 -4.30
N ILE A 163 -26.30 16.29 -3.42
CA ILE A 163 -26.30 16.73 -2.02
C ILE A 163 -25.09 17.64 -1.85
N ASN A 164 -25.31 18.87 -1.40
CA ASN A 164 -24.25 19.85 -1.20
C ASN A 164 -24.62 20.79 -0.03
N ARG A 165 -23.83 21.86 0.16
CA ARG A 165 -24.04 22.85 1.24
C ARG A 165 -25.35 23.64 1.16
N GLU A 166 -25.96 23.73 -0.02
CA GLU A 166 -27.21 24.46 -0.23
C GLU A 166 -28.43 23.57 0.03
N GLY A 167 -28.29 22.24 -0.06
CA GLY A 167 -29.33 21.28 0.23
C GLY A 167 -29.26 20.02 -0.64
N ILE A 168 -30.43 19.44 -0.90
CA ILE A 168 -30.62 18.24 -1.75
C ILE A 168 -31.40 18.66 -3.00
N GLU A 169 -30.84 18.39 -4.17
CA GLU A 169 -31.47 18.62 -5.47
C GLU A 169 -31.76 17.29 -6.17
N LEU A 170 -32.98 17.14 -6.69
CA LEU A 170 -33.40 16.01 -7.51
C LEU A 170 -33.64 16.49 -8.95
N ILE A 171 -32.85 15.99 -9.90
CA ILE A 171 -32.86 16.42 -11.29
C ILE A 171 -33.38 15.28 -12.17
N GLY A 172 -34.44 15.54 -12.95
CA GLY A 172 -35.07 14.56 -13.83
C GLY A 172 -36.52 14.27 -13.45
N ASN A 173 -37.09 13.19 -14.01
CA ASN A 173 -38.43 12.76 -13.62
C ASN A 173 -38.36 12.05 -12.27
N VAL A 174 -38.97 12.65 -11.24
CA VAL A 174 -39.08 12.04 -9.90
C VAL A 174 -40.45 11.37 -9.77
N TYR A 175 -40.45 10.06 -9.57
CA TYR A 175 -41.66 9.27 -9.32
C TYR A 175 -41.70 8.89 -7.84
N ILE A 176 -42.78 9.24 -7.16
CA ILE A 176 -43.01 8.91 -5.76
C ILE A 176 -44.24 8.00 -5.70
N GLU A 177 -44.03 6.75 -5.31
CA GLU A 177 -45.12 5.82 -5.03
C GLU A 177 -45.46 5.89 -3.54
N GLY A 178 -46.56 6.57 -3.20
CA GLY A 178 -47.01 6.77 -1.82
C GLY A 178 -47.40 8.22 -1.52
N GLU A 179 -47.66 8.51 -0.25
CA GLU A 179 -47.91 9.87 0.22
C GLU A 179 -46.59 10.64 0.33
N LEU A 180 -46.48 11.76 -0.37
CA LEU A 180 -45.42 12.73 -0.15
C LEU A 180 -45.84 13.63 1.02
N VAL A 181 -45.17 13.48 2.15
CA VAL A 181 -45.33 14.38 3.31
C VAL A 181 -44.34 15.53 3.18
N MET A 182 -44.85 16.75 3.09
CA MET A 182 -44.04 17.98 3.07
C MET A 182 -44.31 18.75 4.36
N ASP A 183 -43.27 18.97 5.17
CA ASP A 183 -43.33 19.90 6.29
C ASP A 183 -42.73 21.24 5.85
N THR A 184 -43.58 22.20 5.50
CA THR A 184 -43.15 23.55 5.14
C THR A 184 -42.95 24.35 6.42
N GLY A 185 -41.70 24.45 6.89
CA GLY A 185 -41.36 25.41 7.94
C GLY A 185 -41.73 26.82 7.48
N SER A 186 -42.75 27.43 8.09
CA SER A 186 -42.97 28.87 7.95
C SER A 186 -41.84 29.57 8.72
N PRO A 187 -41.18 30.61 8.18
CA PRO A 187 -40.36 31.47 9.02
C PRO A 187 -41.26 32.02 10.12
N ASP A 188 -40.85 31.93 11.39
CA ASP A 188 -41.57 32.58 12.48
C ASP A 188 -41.77 34.06 12.11
N MET A 189 -43.03 34.44 11.86
CA MET A 189 -43.39 35.82 11.56
C MET A 189 -43.05 36.64 12.81
N VAL A 190 -42.04 37.50 12.72
CA VAL A 190 -41.79 38.51 13.76
C VAL A 190 -43.03 39.40 13.81
N SER A 191 -43.80 39.31 14.88
CA SER A 191 -44.97 40.16 15.09
C SER A 191 -44.52 41.62 15.00
N ALA A 192 -45.10 42.38 14.07
CA ALA A 192 -44.78 43.80 13.90
C ALA A 192 -44.97 44.53 15.24
N LEU A 193 -43.94 45.28 15.65
CA LEU A 193 -43.99 46.17 16.82
C LEU A 193 -45.20 47.09 16.71
N GLN A 194 -46.17 46.91 17.58
CA GLN A 194 -47.32 47.80 17.69
C GLN A 194 -46.93 49.01 18.55
N LEU A 195 -46.65 50.14 17.89
CA LEU A 195 -46.38 51.42 18.54
C LEU A 195 -47.65 51.91 19.23
N ALA A 196 -47.67 51.87 20.57
CA ALA A 196 -48.60 52.67 21.35
C ALA A 196 -48.05 54.11 21.41
N VAL A 197 -48.67 55.02 20.66
CA VAL A 197 -48.48 56.46 20.86
C VAL A 197 -49.16 56.82 22.19
N ASN A 198 -48.37 57.10 23.22
CA ASN A 198 -48.89 57.80 24.40
C ASN A 198 -49.00 59.28 24.05
N GLU A 199 -50.21 59.75 23.78
CA GLU A 199 -50.53 61.17 23.89
C GLU A 199 -50.49 61.54 25.38
N GLU A 200 -49.43 62.22 25.80
CA GLU A 200 -49.45 62.97 27.06
C GLU A 200 -49.07 64.43 26.78
N ILE A 201 -50.02 65.28 27.16
CA ILE A 201 -50.11 66.70 26.89
C ILE A 201 -49.02 67.43 27.69
N CYS A 202 -47.97 67.93 27.03
CA CYS A 202 -47.01 68.82 27.69
C CYS A 202 -47.63 70.22 27.83
N MET A 203 -48.19 70.47 29.01
CA MET A 203 -48.82 71.71 29.43
C MET A 203 -47.78 72.80 29.78
N ASP A 204 -46.92 73.18 28.84
CA ASP A 204 -46.00 74.32 29.02
C ASP A 204 -45.72 75.14 27.75
N CYS A 205 -46.50 74.96 26.68
CA CYS A 205 -46.44 75.80 25.47
C CYS A 205 -47.29 77.07 25.57
N LEU A 206 -47.18 77.83 26.66
CA LEU A 206 -47.74 79.18 26.81
C LEU A 206 -46.74 80.10 27.53
N LYS A 207 -45.69 80.52 26.81
CA LYS A 207 -45.01 81.83 26.92
C LYS A 207 -43.89 81.92 25.88
N LEU A 208 -44.14 82.65 24.80
CA LEU A 208 -43.21 83.51 24.02
C LEU A 208 -43.74 83.68 22.58
N LYS A 209 -44.81 84.48 22.46
CA LYS A 209 -45.02 85.37 21.31
C LYS A 209 -45.14 86.79 21.87
N SER A 210 -44.01 87.49 21.86
CA SER A 210 -43.90 88.95 21.80
C SER A 210 -42.51 89.28 21.29
#